data_AF-A0A6A4GQR4-F1
#
_entry.id   AF-A0A6A4GQR4-F1
#
_cell.length_a   1.000
_cell.length_b   1.000
_cell.length_c   1.000
_cell.angle_alpha   90.00
_cell.angle_beta   90.00
_cell.angle_gamma   90.00
#
_symmetry.space_group_name_H-M   'P 1'
#
loop_
_entity.id
_entity.type
_entity.pdbx_description
1 polymer ?
#
loop_
_entity_poly.entity_id
_entity_poly.type
_entity_poly.pdbx_seq_one_letter_code
_entity_poly.pdbx_strand_id
1 'polypeptide(L)' 'TSKDERTKTRHKGWFKKGTRAFHKAVFVCGQHITGTEALSLDGMIVATVCEESITRKKFLQFMEGTVVCLLPTIS' A
#
# COMPACT_ATOMS: atom_id res chain seq x y z
N THR A 1 -13.48 12.57 -10.16
CA THR A 1 -12.47 12.30 -9.12
C THR A 1 -12.88 12.96 -7.83
N SER A 2 -13.15 12.17 -6.78
CA SER A 2 -13.59 12.66 -5.46
C SER A 2 -12.38 13.24 -4.71
N LYS A 3 -12.27 14.57 -4.72
CA LYS A 3 -11.17 15.32 -4.08
C LYS A 3 -11.47 15.45 -2.58
N ASP A 4 -10.69 14.79 -1.73
CA ASP A 4 -10.77 15.00 -0.28
C ASP A 4 -9.76 16.07 0.16
N GLU A 5 -10.26 17.25 0.49
CA GLU A 5 -9.47 18.39 0.97
C GLU A 5 -9.25 18.39 2.50
N ARG A 6 -9.75 17.39 3.24
CA ARG A 6 -9.76 17.43 4.72
C ARG A 6 -8.42 17.07 5.35
N THR A 7 -7.51 16.43 4.63
CA THR A 7 -6.28 15.86 5.22
C THR A 7 -5.18 16.92 5.36
N LYS A 8 -5.10 17.56 6.52
CA LYS A 8 -3.96 18.40 6.91
C LYS A 8 -2.79 17.50 7.28
N THR A 9 -1.81 17.32 6.39
CA THR A 9 -0.58 16.62 6.74
C THR A 9 0.31 17.54 7.59
N ARG A 10 0.96 16.98 8.61
CA ARG A 10 1.98 17.69 9.39
C ARG A 10 3.33 17.35 8.78
N HIS A 11 3.92 18.28 8.03
CA HIS A 11 5.33 18.21 7.67
C HIS A 11 6.05 19.50 8.03
N LYS A 12 7.35 19.36 8.35
CA LYS A 12 8.25 20.46 8.70
C LYS A 12 8.28 21.48 7.54
N GLY A 13 7.77 22.68 7.79
CA GLY A 13 7.81 23.80 6.86
C GLY A 13 8.24 25.07 7.58
N TRP A 14 8.93 25.96 6.87
CA TRP A 14 9.28 27.27 7.39
C TRP A 14 8.03 28.14 7.39
N PHE A 15 7.61 28.58 8.57
CA PHE A 15 6.50 29.51 8.74
C PHE A 15 6.94 30.66 9.62
N LYS A 16 6.30 31.82 9.49
CA LYS A 16 6.58 32.98 10.34
C LYS A 16 6.50 32.59 11.82
N LYS A 17 7.47 33.05 12.62
CA LYS A 17 7.57 32.77 14.06
C LYS A 17 6.24 33.14 14.74
N GLY A 18 5.67 32.20 15.49
CA GLY A 18 4.39 32.39 16.20
C GLY A 18 3.15 31.97 15.42
N THR A 19 3.30 31.34 14.25
CA THR A 19 2.14 30.85 13.50
C THR A 19 2.31 29.40 13.06
N ARG A 20 1.22 28.63 13.18
CA ARG A 20 1.21 27.20 12.87
C ARG A 20 1.25 27.00 11.35
N ALA A 21 2.26 26.28 10.89
CA ALA A 21 2.36 25.86 9.49
C ALA A 21 1.18 24.92 9.17
N PHE A 22 0.24 25.40 8.35
CA PHE A 22 -0.83 24.58 7.79
C PHE A 22 -0.59 24.43 6.29
N HIS A 23 -0.18 23.23 5.88
CA HIS A 23 -0.16 22.87 4.46
C HIS A 23 -1.48 22.17 4.12
N LYS A 24 -2.17 22.66 3.10
CA LYS A 24 -3.29 21.91 2.48
C LYS A 24 -2.65 20.82 1.61
N ALA A 25 -2.54 19.61 2.13
CA ALA A 25 -2.23 18.46 1.29
C ALA A 25 -3.54 18.01 0.63
N VAL A 26 -3.55 18.00 -0.70
CA VAL A 26 -4.64 17.40 -1.45
C VAL A 26 -4.39 15.90 -1.41
N PHE A 27 -5.21 15.15 -0.67
CA PHE A 27 -5.25 13.71 -0.86
C PHE A 27 -6.12 13.47 -2.09
N VAL A 28 -5.48 13.40 -3.26
CA VAL A 28 -6.15 12.85 -4.42
C VAL A 28 -6.25 11.36 -4.12
N CYS A 29 -7.47 10.84 -3.94
CA CYS A 29 -7.70 9.40 -4.13
C CYS A 29 -7.38 9.11 -5.60
N GLY A 30 -6.08 8.98 -5.91
CA GLY A 30 -5.59 8.50 -7.20
C GLY A 30 -5.92 7.01 -7.35
N GLN A 31 -5.38 6.38 -8.39
CA GLN A 31 -5.37 4.92 -8.46
C GLN A 31 -4.74 4.35 -7.18
N HIS A 32 -5.56 3.65 -6.40
CA HIS A 32 -5.14 3.02 -5.16
C HIS A 32 -4.55 1.66 -5.51
N ILE A 33 -3.24 1.51 -5.37
CA ILE A 33 -2.59 0.25 -5.69
C ILE A 33 -2.32 -0.51 -4.39
N THR A 34 -2.83 -1.73 -4.29
CA THR A 34 -2.56 -2.67 -3.21
C THR A 34 -1.47 -3.65 -3.66
N GLY A 35 -0.34 -3.64 -2.97
CA GLY A 35 0.69 -4.68 -3.08
C GLY A 35 0.46 -5.79 -2.05
N THR A 36 0.77 -7.03 -2.39
CA THR A 36 0.77 -8.17 -1.45
C THR A 36 1.92 -9.09 -1.79
N GLU A 37 2.69 -9.47 -0.79
CA GLU A 37 3.97 -10.14 -0.95
C GLU A 37 4.07 -11.35 -0.02
N ALA A 38 4.71 -12.41 -0.51
CA ALA A 38 5.14 -13.55 0.29
C ALA A 38 6.65 -13.43 0.54
N LEU A 39 7.04 -13.47 1.81
CA LEU A 39 8.42 -13.29 2.26
C LEU A 39 8.95 -14.58 2.88
N SER A 40 10.21 -14.89 2.60
CA SER A 40 11.01 -15.91 3.28
C SER A 40 12.13 -15.26 4.11
N LEU A 41 12.87 -16.07 4.85
CA LEU A 41 14.08 -15.60 5.55
C LEU A 41 15.17 -15.12 4.58
N ASP A 42 15.18 -15.64 3.34
CA ASP A 42 16.13 -15.25 2.29
C ASP A 42 15.66 -14.04 1.47
N GLY A 43 14.47 -13.50 1.80
CA GLY A 43 13.90 -12.33 1.14
C GLY A 43 12.55 -12.61 0.47
N MET A 44 12.14 -11.69 -0.40
CA MET A 44 10.84 -11.75 -1.08
C MET A 44 10.79 -12.90 -2.09
N ILE A 45 9.82 -13.80 -1.91
CA ILE A 45 9.60 -14.93 -2.82
C ILE A 45 8.78 -14.47 -4.02
N VAL A 46 7.66 -13.79 -3.76
CA VAL A 46 6.76 -13.32 -4.82
C VAL A 46 5.89 -12.17 -4.36
N ALA A 47 5.49 -11.32 -5.30
CA ALA A 47 4.60 -10.18 -5.08
C ALA A 47 3.48 -10.14 -6.11
N THR A 48 2.34 -9.59 -5.73
CA THR A 48 1.24 -9.24 -6.62
C THR A 48 0.78 -7.81 -6.33
N VAL A 49 0.32 -7.14 -7.38
CA VAL A 49 -0.14 -5.75 -7.32
C VAL A 49 -1.50 -5.65 -7.99
N CYS A 50 -2.45 -4.96 -7.34
CA CYS A 50 -3.77 -4.72 -7.91
C CYS A 50 -4.26 -3.29 -7.63
N GLU A 51 -5.03 -2.70 -8.55
CA GLU A 51 -5.61 -1.35 -8.38
C GLU A 51 -6.83 -1.31 -7.42
N GLU A 52 -7.18 -2.44 -6.84
CA GLU A 52 -8.32 -2.58 -5.94
C GLU A 52 -7.83 -3.11 -4.60
N SER A 53 -8.74 -3.24 -3.63
CA SER A 53 -8.43 -4.01 -2.42
C SER A 53 -8.28 -5.51 -2.76
N ILE A 54 -7.46 -6.19 -1.97
CA ILE A 54 -7.42 -7.65 -2.00
C ILE A 54 -8.69 -8.20 -1.34
N THR A 55 -9.46 -8.96 -2.12
CA THR A 55 -10.57 -9.76 -1.62
C THR A 55 -10.08 -11.15 -1.22
N ARG A 56 -10.85 -11.86 -0.39
CA ARG A 56 -10.54 -13.26 -0.03
C ARG A 56 -10.28 -14.14 -1.26
N LYS A 57 -11.06 -13.98 -2.33
CA LYS A 57 -10.89 -14.76 -3.56
C LYS A 57 -9.54 -14.45 -4.23
N LYS A 58 -9.18 -13.18 -4.38
CA LYS A 58 -7.89 -12.77 -4.98
C LYS A 58 -6.72 -13.23 -4.12
N PHE A 59 -6.86 -13.19 -2.79
CA PHE A 59 -5.86 -13.69 -1.87
C PHE A 59 -5.64 -15.20 -2.01
N LEU A 60 -6.71 -16.00 -2.03
CA LEU A 60 -6.61 -17.45 -2.20
C LEU A 60 -5.99 -17.81 -3.56
N GLN A 61 -6.38 -17.11 -4.62
CA GLN A 61 -5.78 -17.32 -5.94
C GLN A 61 -4.27 -17.01 -5.95
N PHE A 62 -3.83 -15.96 -5.26
CA PHE A 62 -2.41 -15.65 -5.09
C PHE A 62 -1.68 -16.73 -4.27
N MET A 63 -2.30 -17.21 -3.19
CA MET A 63 -1.72 -18.26 -2.35
C MET A 63 -1.57 -19.58 -3.11
N GLU A 64 -2.65 -20.08 -3.71
CA GLU A 64 -2.69 -21.39 -4.37
C GLU A 64 -1.95 -21.38 -5.71
N GLY A 65 -2.10 -20.32 -6.51
CA GLY A 65 -1.52 -20.24 -7.84
C GLY A 65 -0.04 -19.83 -7.87
N THR A 66 0.44 -19.20 -6.79
CA THR A 66 1.78 -18.60 -6.80
C THR A 66 2.59 -19.03 -5.60
N VAL A 67 2.12 -18.77 -4.37
CA VAL A 67 2.93 -18.98 -3.15
C VAL A 67 3.17 -20.47 -2.89
N VAL A 68 2.13 -21.30 -2.90
CA VAL A 68 2.23 -22.74 -2.63
C VAL A 68 3.01 -23.47 -3.72
N CYS A 69 2.88 -23.04 -4.98
CA CYS A 69 3.66 -23.61 -6.08
C CYS A 69 5.16 -23.30 -6.00
N LEU A 70 5.55 -22.19 -5.36
CA LEU A 70 6.94 -21.74 -5.25
C LEU A 70 7.64 -22.23 -3.99
N LEU A 71 6.90 -22.57 -2.94
CA LEU A 71 7.47 -23.14 -1.73
C LEU A 71 7.70 -24.64 -1.94
N PRO A 72 8.93 -25.15 -1.80
CA PRO A 72 9.15 -26.59 -1.77
C PRO A 72 8.33 -27.15 -0.61
N THR A 73 7.41 -28.07 -0.93
CA THR A 73 6.72 -28.88 0.09
C THR A 73 7.80 -29.48 0.97
N ILE A 74 7.82 -29.06 2.24
CA ILE A 74 8.71 -29.61 3.27
C ILE A 74 8.49 -31.13 3.24
N SER A 75 9.50 -31.85 2.73
CA SER A 75 9.56 -33.32 2.75
C SER A 75 9.99 -33.79 4.13
#